data_AF-A0A919PHX3-F1
#
_entry.id   AF-A0A919PHX3-F1
#
_cell.length_a   1.000
_cell.length_b   1.000
_cell.length_c   1.000
_cell.angle_alpha   90.00
_cell.angle_beta   90.00
_cell.angle_gamma   90.00
#
_symmetry.space_group_name_H-M   'P 1'
#
loop_
_entity.id
_entity.type
_entity.pdbx_description
1 polymer ?
#
loop_
_entity_poly.entity_id
_entity_poly.type
_entity_poly.pdbx_seq_one_letter_code
_entity_poly.pdbx_strand_id
1 'polypeptide(L)'
;MEREALLRLLDEEPGEAFVACKDAIQAGADYVVWDDTVPADQLARSYSRRAQHMAKIGTPMLGGDDAIAELRVSGDRPLRIGEAKVEDPPTHFQLFLTADATRVVACLGIDQR
;
A
#
# COMPACT_ATOMS: atom_id res chain seq x y z
N MET A 1 1.96 -8.02 12.88
CA MET A 1 1.42 -9.07 11.98
C MET A 1 2.55 -9.98 11.53
N GLU A 2 2.32 -11.28 11.52
CA GLU A 2 3.30 -12.28 11.05
C GLU A 2 3.54 -12.19 9.54
N ARG A 3 4.79 -12.43 9.12
CA ARG A 3 5.22 -12.30 7.72
C ARG A 3 4.43 -13.18 6.78
N GLU A 4 4.24 -14.45 7.15
CA GLU A 4 3.49 -15.42 6.34
C GLU A 4 2.00 -15.08 6.25
N ALA A 5 1.43 -14.39 7.23
CA ALA A 5 0.06 -13.89 7.13
C ALA A 5 -0.01 -12.76 6.09
N LEU A 6 0.87 -11.76 6.18
CA LEU A 6 0.89 -10.65 5.22
C LEU A 6 1.14 -11.12 3.78
N LEU A 7 2.10 -12.04 3.58
CA LEU A 7 2.38 -12.60 2.25
C LEU A 7 1.20 -13.34 1.64
N ARG A 8 0.35 -13.98 2.45
CA ARG A 8 -0.89 -14.61 1.98
C ARG A 8 -1.92 -13.57 1.58
N LEU A 9 -2.14 -12.54 2.41
CA LEU A 9 -3.10 -11.48 2.10
C LEU A 9 -2.71 -10.70 0.83
N LEU A 10 -1.42 -10.52 0.58
CA LEU A 10 -0.91 -9.90 -0.65
C LEU A 10 -1.12 -10.75 -1.91
N ASP A 11 -1.36 -12.05 -1.76
CA ASP A 11 -1.59 -12.98 -2.87
C ASP A 11 -3.07 -13.11 -3.25
N GLU A 12 -3.98 -12.65 -2.37
CA GLU A 12 -5.43 -12.74 -2.56
C GLU A 12 -5.96 -11.71 -3.57
N GLU A 13 -5.26 -10.59 -3.73
CA GLU A 13 -5.67 -9.49 -4.59
C GLU A 13 -4.69 -9.33 -5.78
N PRO A 14 -5.20 -9.16 -7.01
CA PRO A 14 -4.35 -8.90 -8.17
C PRO A 14 -3.82 -7.46 -8.15
N GLY A 15 -2.63 -7.25 -8.71
CA GLY A 15 -2.10 -5.91 -8.98
C GLY A 15 -0.59 -5.85 -8.95
N GLU A 16 0.00 -5.03 -9.82
CA GLU A 16 1.45 -4.88 -9.92
C GLU A 16 2.10 -4.47 -8.59
N ALA A 17 1.46 -3.59 -7.82
CA ALA A 17 1.95 -3.15 -6.52
C ALA A 17 1.84 -4.25 -5.44
N PHE A 18 0.82 -5.10 -5.51
CA PHE A 18 0.67 -6.24 -4.60
C PHE A 18 1.79 -7.27 -4.85
N VAL A 19 2.00 -7.64 -6.11
CA VAL A 19 3.08 -8.55 -6.51
C VAL A 19 4.45 -8.00 -6.11
N ALA A 20 4.75 -6.74 -6.47
CA ALA A 20 6.04 -6.14 -6.16
C ALA A 20 6.28 -6.01 -4.64
N CYS A 21 5.26 -5.65 -3.86
CA CYS A 21 5.38 -5.61 -2.40
C CYS A 21 5.61 -7.00 -1.80
N LYS A 22 4.87 -8.01 -2.27
CA LYS A 22 5.04 -9.40 -1.86
C LYS A 22 6.46 -9.88 -2.15
N ASP A 23 6.94 -9.68 -3.37
CA ASP A 23 8.29 -10.06 -3.79
C ASP A 23 9.37 -9.36 -2.95
N ALA A 24 9.18 -8.08 -2.64
CA ALA A 24 10.07 -7.33 -1.75
C ALA A 24 10.14 -7.94 -0.35
N ILE A 25 8.99 -8.22 0.28
CA ILE A 25 8.94 -8.86 1.61
C ILE A 25 9.50 -10.30 1.53
N GLN A 26 9.28 -11.00 0.42
CA GLN A 26 9.88 -12.31 0.16
C GLN A 26 11.41 -12.27 0.13
N ALA A 27 11.96 -11.24 -0.52
CA ALA A 27 13.40 -10.98 -0.61
C ALA A 27 14.03 -10.43 0.69
N GLY A 28 13.22 -10.12 1.72
CA GLY A 28 13.70 -9.70 3.04
C GLY A 28 13.58 -8.19 3.31
N ALA A 29 12.75 -7.46 2.55
CA ALA A 29 12.41 -6.08 2.86
C ALA A 29 11.80 -5.96 4.26
N ASP A 30 12.20 -4.92 4.99
CA ASP A 30 11.60 -4.56 6.27
C ASP A 30 10.15 -4.15 6.04
N TYR A 31 9.26 -4.60 6.92
CA TYR A 31 7.85 -4.27 6.86
C TYR A 31 7.26 -4.06 8.26
N VAL A 32 6.19 -3.28 8.33
CA VAL A 32 5.41 -3.06 9.55
C VAL A 32 3.94 -2.82 9.20
N VAL A 33 3.04 -3.30 10.04
CA VAL A 33 1.61 -2.97 10.00
C VAL A 33 1.24 -2.46 11.39
N TRP A 34 0.76 -1.22 11.47
CA TRP A 34 0.37 -0.60 12.73
C TRP A 34 -1.07 -0.96 13.10
N ASP A 35 -1.38 -0.92 14.40
CA ASP A 35 -2.74 -1.21 14.91
C ASP A 35 -3.70 -0.03 14.77
N ASP A 36 -3.18 1.19 14.70
CA ASP A 36 -3.98 2.40 14.52
C ASP A 36 -4.68 2.42 13.16
N THR A 37 -5.89 3.00 13.15
CA THR A 37 -6.72 3.08 11.95
C THR A 37 -6.96 4.50 11.49
N VAL A 38 -7.07 4.68 10.18
CA VAL A 38 -7.41 5.93 9.51
C VAL A 38 -8.61 5.69 8.58
N PRO A 39 -9.60 6.60 8.50
CA PRO A 39 -10.68 6.50 7.52
C PRO A 39 -10.16 6.42 6.08
N ALA A 40 -10.74 5.50 5.28
CA ALA A 40 -10.28 5.28 3.91
C ALA A 40 -10.40 6.52 3.01
N ASP A 41 -11.42 7.36 3.21
CA ASP A 41 -11.61 8.60 2.44
C ASP A 41 -10.54 9.65 2.74
N GLN A 42 -10.06 9.73 3.99
CA GLN A 42 -8.93 10.56 4.38
C GLN A 42 -7.64 10.09 3.69
N LEU A 43 -7.43 8.77 3.61
CA LEU A 43 -6.33 8.17 2.87
C LEU A 43 -6.46 8.46 1.37
N ALA A 44 -7.64 8.25 0.78
CA ALA A 44 -7.91 8.53 -0.63
C ALA A 44 -7.57 9.98 -0.99
N ARG A 45 -7.97 10.96 -0.17
CA ARG A 45 -7.65 12.38 -0.38
C ARG A 45 -6.14 12.64 -0.31
N SER A 46 -5.46 12.04 0.67
CA SER A 46 -4.02 12.23 0.87
C SER A 46 -3.21 11.63 -0.28
N TYR A 47 -3.49 10.38 -0.66
CA TYR A 47 -2.80 9.73 -1.78
C TYR A 47 -3.20 10.27 -3.14
N SER A 48 -4.42 10.79 -3.33
CA SER A 48 -4.78 11.51 -4.57
C SER A 48 -3.87 12.72 -4.81
N ARG A 49 -3.60 13.52 -3.77
CA ARG A 49 -2.70 14.66 -3.88
C ARG A 49 -1.26 14.22 -4.17
N ARG A 50 -0.82 13.16 -3.50
CA ARG A 50 0.51 12.58 -3.72
C ARG A 50 0.67 12.03 -5.13
N ALA A 51 -0.30 11.26 -5.63
CA ALA A 51 -0.32 10.73 -6.99
C ALA A 51 -0.19 11.85 -8.04
N GLN A 52 -0.99 12.91 -7.90
CA GLN A 52 -0.95 14.06 -8.80
C GLN A 52 0.43 14.75 -8.78
N HIS A 53 1.04 14.90 -7.60
CA HIS A 53 2.37 15.47 -7.49
C HIS A 53 3.43 14.58 -8.14
N MET A 54 3.40 13.28 -7.83
CA MET A 54 4.35 12.28 -8.32
C MET A 54 4.30 12.13 -9.84
N ALA A 55 3.09 12.09 -10.42
CA ALA A 55 2.89 12.09 -11.86
C ALA A 55 3.45 13.37 -12.53
N LYS A 56 3.28 14.54 -11.90
CA LYS A 56 3.80 15.82 -12.42
C LYS A 56 5.32 15.89 -12.47
N ILE A 57 6.00 15.20 -11.56
CA ILE A 57 7.47 15.17 -11.52
C ILE A 57 8.07 13.95 -12.25
N GLY A 58 7.25 13.15 -12.92
CA GLY A 58 7.69 12.05 -13.79
C GLY A 58 7.93 10.72 -13.08
N THR A 59 7.50 10.56 -11.83
CA THR A 59 7.68 9.33 -11.03
C THR A 59 6.34 8.82 -10.51
N PRO A 60 5.41 8.37 -11.38
CA PRO A 60 4.09 7.90 -10.95
C PRO A 60 4.20 6.76 -9.94
N MET A 61 3.24 6.71 -9.00
CA MET A 61 3.18 5.63 -8.01
C MET A 61 2.73 4.33 -8.70
N LEU A 62 3.44 3.23 -8.44
CA LEU A 62 3.06 1.90 -8.89
C LEU A 62 1.70 1.52 -8.27
N GLY A 63 0.73 1.10 -9.09
CA GLY A 63 -0.64 0.79 -8.63
C GLY A 63 -1.41 1.96 -8.00
N GLY A 64 -0.95 3.21 -8.17
CA GLY A 64 -1.51 4.37 -7.47
C GLY A 64 -2.99 4.63 -7.78
N ASP A 65 -3.38 4.58 -9.05
CA ASP A 65 -4.76 4.87 -9.47
C ASP A 65 -5.76 3.83 -8.93
N ASP A 66 -5.42 2.55 -9.02
CA ASP A 66 -6.23 1.43 -8.52
C ASP A 66 -6.37 1.50 -6.98
N ALA A 67 -5.26 1.73 -6.28
CA ALA A 67 -5.27 1.87 -4.82
C ALA A 67 -6.16 3.04 -4.38
N ILE A 68 -6.09 4.19 -5.05
CA ILE A 68 -6.92 5.35 -4.74
C ILE A 68 -8.39 5.09 -5.05
N ALA A 69 -8.70 4.38 -6.13
CA ALA A 69 -10.06 3.99 -6.46
C ALA A 69 -10.66 3.11 -5.36
N GLU A 70 -9.93 2.11 -4.88
CA GLU A 70 -10.38 1.19 -3.84
C GLU A 70 -10.55 1.90 -2.47
N LEU A 71 -9.66 2.84 -2.15
CA LEU A 71 -9.82 3.69 -0.96
C LEU A 71 -11.09 4.54 -1.03
N ARG A 72 -11.46 5.06 -2.22
CA ARG A 72 -12.71 5.82 -2.40
C ARG A 72 -13.95 4.93 -2.26
N VAL A 73 -13.93 3.73 -2.84
CA VAL A 73 -14.99 2.72 -2.67
C VAL A 73 -15.13 2.34 -1.20
N SER A 74 -14.02 2.39 -0.45
CA SER A 74 -14.01 2.10 0.97
C SER A 74 -14.59 3.18 1.89
N GLY A 75 -14.82 4.39 1.40
CA GLY A 75 -15.57 5.41 2.14
C GLY A 75 -14.95 5.73 3.50
N ASP A 76 -15.75 5.76 4.56
CA ASP A 76 -15.30 6.07 5.92
C ASP A 76 -14.78 4.85 6.70
N ARG A 77 -14.71 3.67 6.07
CA ARG A 77 -14.27 2.45 6.74
C ARG A 77 -12.87 2.66 7.35
N PRO A 78 -12.65 2.29 8.61
CA PRO A 78 -11.34 2.39 9.25
C PRO A 78 -10.40 1.37 8.63
N LEU A 79 -9.23 1.83 8.19
CA LEU A 79 -8.17 0.99 7.63
C LEU A 79 -6.91 1.11 8.47
N ARG A 80 -6.24 -0.01 8.68
CA ARG A 80 -4.85 -0.02 9.16
C ARG A 80 -3.92 0.36 8.04
N ILE A 81 -2.81 0.96 8.43
CA ILE A 81 -1.72 1.28 7.52
C ILE A 81 -0.60 0.26 7.76
N GLY A 82 0.03 -0.18 6.68
CA GLY A 82 1.32 -0.86 6.74
C GLY A 82 2.27 -0.30 5.69
N GLU A 83 3.55 -0.59 5.86
CA GLU A 83 4.58 -0.28 4.88
C GLU A 83 5.55 -1.43 4.70
N ALA A 84 6.17 -1.49 3.53
CA ALA A 84 7.40 -2.25 3.28
C ALA A 84 8.43 -1.37 2.58
N LYS A 85 9.69 -1.47 2.98
CA LYS A 85 10.79 -0.63 2.49
C LYS A 85 11.86 -1.47 1.81
N VAL A 86 12.17 -1.10 0.58
CA VAL A 86 13.29 -1.62 -0.20
C VAL A 86 14.35 -0.54 -0.28
N GLU A 87 15.62 -0.91 -0.14
CA GLU A 87 16.76 0.03 -0.17
C GLU A 87 17.30 0.25 -1.59
N ASP A 88 17.26 -0.77 -2.46
CA ASP A 88 17.89 -0.71 -3.79
C ASP A 88 17.06 -1.44 -4.89
N PRO A 89 16.47 -0.71 -5.86
CA PRO A 89 16.27 0.74 -5.85
C PRO A 89 15.29 1.11 -4.72
N PRO A 90 15.44 2.30 -4.10
CA PRO A 90 14.70 2.61 -2.89
C PRO A 90 13.22 2.79 -3.21
N THR A 91 12.40 1.89 -2.68
CA THR A 91 10.96 1.85 -2.93
C THR A 91 10.22 1.70 -1.62
N HIS A 92 9.25 2.58 -1.39
CA HIS A 92 8.34 2.50 -0.26
C HIS A 92 6.99 1.98 -0.73
N PHE A 93 6.62 0.78 -0.31
CA PHE A 93 5.28 0.24 -0.51
C PHE A 93 4.37 0.66 0.63
N GLN A 94 3.22 1.24 0.30
CA GLN A 94 2.16 1.50 1.25
C GLN A 94 1.07 0.44 1.12
N LEU A 95 0.70 -0.14 2.25
CA LEU A 95 -0.36 -1.12 2.40
C LEU A 95 -1.53 -0.50 3.16
N PHE A 96 -2.75 -0.79 2.73
CA PHE A 96 -3.96 -0.45 3.44
C PHE A 96 -4.72 -1.72 3.73
N LEU A 97 -4.99 -1.98 5.00
CA LEU A 97 -5.64 -3.22 5.45
C LEU A 97 -6.96 -2.90 6.14
N THR A 98 -7.87 -3.87 6.15
CA THR A 98 -9.05 -3.80 7.01
C THR A 98 -8.65 -3.61 8.48
N ALA A 99 -9.54 -3.02 9.29
CA ALA A 99 -9.25 -2.72 10.71
C ALA A 99 -8.91 -3.97 11.56
N ASP A 100 -9.37 -5.14 11.16
CA ASP A 100 -9.07 -6.45 11.77
C ASP A 100 -7.83 -7.13 11.16
N ALA A 101 -7.17 -6.48 10.20
CA ALA A 101 -5.98 -6.96 9.50
C ALA A 101 -6.17 -8.32 8.81
N THR A 102 -7.37 -8.59 8.29
CA THR A 102 -7.69 -9.85 7.60
C THR A 102 -7.67 -9.74 6.08
N ARG A 103 -7.57 -8.52 5.51
CA ARG A 103 -7.43 -8.29 4.07
C ARG A 103 -6.59 -7.05 3.80
N VAL A 104 -5.72 -7.11 2.79
CA VAL A 104 -5.09 -5.91 2.20
C VAL A 104 -6.04 -5.38 1.14
N VAL A 105 -6.65 -4.22 1.38
CA VAL A 105 -7.62 -3.64 0.45
C VAL A 105 -6.94 -2.90 -0.70
N ALA A 106 -5.78 -2.31 -0.46
CA ALA A 106 -5.03 -1.58 -1.48
C ALA A 106 -3.53 -1.61 -1.17
N CYS A 107 -2.72 -1.59 -2.23
CA CYS A 107 -1.27 -1.49 -2.16
C CYS A 107 -0.78 -0.52 -3.25
N LEU A 108 0.22 0.31 -2.93
CA LEU A 108 0.89 1.17 -3.91
C LEU A 108 2.39 1.24 -3.63
N GLY A 109 3.19 1.47 -4.67
CA GLY A 109 4.64 1.64 -4.58
C GLY A 109 5.07 3.08 -4.88
N ILE A 110 6.00 3.61 -4.09
CA ILE A 110 6.50 4.98 -4.21
C ILE A 110 8.02 4.95 -4.32
N ASP A 111 8.53 5.30 -5.49
CA ASP A 111 9.96 5.55 -5.71
C ASP A 111 10.45 6.64 -4.74
N GLN A 112 11.57 6.39 -4.07
CA GLN A 112 12.19 7.32 -3.11
C GLN A 112 13.47 7.98 -3.64
N ARG A 113 13.76 7.85 -4.94
CA ARG A 113 14.92 8.50 -5.60
C ARG A 113 14.73 9.99 -5.88
#